data_AF-A0A7K5H0D5-F1
#
_entry.id   AF-A0A7K5H0D5-F1
#
_cell.length_a   1.000
_cell.length_b   1.000
_cell.length_c   1.000
_cell.angle_alpha   90.00
_cell.angle_beta   90.00
_cell.angle_gamma   90.00
#
_symmetry.space_group_name_H-M   'P 1'
#
loop_
_entity.id
_entity.type
_entity.pdbx_description
1 polymer ?
#
loop_
_entity_poly.entity_id
_entity_poly.type
_entity_poly.pdbx_seq_one_letter_code
_entity_poly.pdbx_strand_id
1 'polypeptide(L)'
;RSFTAQTDGEARVTQVLREKFPRASAIKVVDISGGCGAMYEIHIESEDFKEKRTVQQHQMVNQVRWARGRPRPGQRRLRLGPAP
;
A
#
# COMPACT_ATOMS: atom_id res chain seq x y z
N ARG A 1 4.05 -25.64 -4.79
CA ARG A 1 4.68 -24.61 -3.92
C ARG A 1 4.94 -23.42 -4.82
N SER A 2 3.96 -22.54 -4.99
CA SER A 2 4.09 -21.45 -5.96
C SER A 2 4.77 -20.28 -5.28
N PHE A 3 5.98 -20.00 -5.76
CA PHE A 3 6.78 -18.86 -5.39
C PHE A 3 5.98 -17.60 -5.71
N THR A 4 5.61 -16.83 -4.68
CA THR A 4 5.16 -15.45 -4.84
C THR A 4 6.33 -14.66 -5.40
N ALA A 5 6.46 -14.66 -6.73
CA ALA A 5 7.41 -13.81 -7.41
C ALA A 5 7.09 -12.37 -7.00
N GLN A 6 8.03 -11.68 -6.35
CA GLN A 6 7.96 -10.24 -6.21
C GLN A 6 7.79 -9.67 -7.62
N THR A 7 6.57 -9.25 -7.95
CA THR A 7 6.30 -8.71 -9.27
C THR A 7 6.91 -7.32 -9.35
N ASP A 8 7.32 -6.92 -10.56
CA ASP A 8 7.84 -5.56 -10.81
C ASP A 8 6.85 -4.47 -10.32
N GLY A 9 5.55 -4.80 -10.28
CA GLY A 9 4.49 -3.98 -9.70
C GLY A 9 4.65 -3.74 -8.19
N GLU A 10 4.95 -4.77 -7.41
CA GLU A 10 5.10 -4.66 -5.95
C GLU A 10 6.26 -3.72 -5.57
N ALA A 11 7.40 -3.86 -6.26
CA ALA A 11 8.56 -2.99 -6.07
C ALA A 11 8.23 -1.53 -6.41
N ARG A 12 7.54 -1.28 -7.52
CA ARG A 12 7.10 0.06 -7.93
C ARG A 12 6.15 0.68 -6.91
N VAL A 13 5.14 -0.06 -6.46
CA VAL A 13 4.19 0.43 -5.44
C VAL A 13 4.92 0.76 -4.15
N THR A 14 5.83 -0.12 -3.71
CA THR A 14 6.64 0.09 -2.51
C THR A 14 7.49 1.37 -2.61
N GLN A 15 8.15 1.60 -3.75
CA GLN A 15 8.97 2.78 -3.96
C GLN A 15 8.14 4.06 -3.92
N VAL A 16 7.01 4.10 -4.65
CA VAL A 16 6.09 5.26 -4.65
C VAL A 16 5.55 5.54 -3.25
N LEU A 17 5.20 4.51 -2.48
CA LEU A 17 4.74 4.67 -1.09
C LEU A 17 5.85 5.20 -0.19
N ARG A 18 7.08 4.71 -0.33
CA ARG A 18 8.24 5.24 0.41
C ARG A 18 8.50 6.71 0.12
N GLU A 19 8.44 7.12 -1.15
CA GLU A 19 8.63 8.52 -1.54
C GLU A 19 7.49 9.42 -1.03
N LYS A 20 6.25 8.92 -0.99
CA LYS A 20 5.09 9.69 -0.51
C LYS A 20 5.00 9.74 1.01
N PHE A 21 5.44 8.69 1.69
CA PHE A 21 5.40 8.58 3.14
C PHE A 21 6.81 8.34 3.68
N PRO A 22 7.70 9.36 3.64
CA PRO A 22 9.05 9.24 4.19
C PRO A 22 9.06 9.03 5.71
N ARG A 23 7.96 9.39 6.39
CA ARG A 23 7.73 9.17 7.82
C ARG A 23 7.12 7.81 8.16
N ALA A 24 6.87 6.95 7.17
CA ALA A 24 6.42 5.59 7.44
C ALA A 24 7.57 4.77 8.02
N SER A 25 7.37 4.23 9.22
CA SER A 25 8.31 3.29 9.85
C SER A 25 8.34 1.95 9.13
N ALA A 26 7.19 1.46 8.65
CA ALA A 26 7.11 0.22 7.90
C ALA A 26 6.17 0.33 6.70
N ILE A 27 6.63 -0.14 5.54
CA ILE A 27 5.81 -0.28 4.34
C ILE A 27 5.98 -1.72 3.84
N LYS A 28 4.87 -2.44 3.75
CA LYS A 28 4.81 -3.80 3.25
C LYS A 28 3.76 -3.86 2.16
N VAL A 29 4.18 -4.25 0.96
CA VAL A 29 3.28 -4.48 -0.17
C VAL A 29 3.33 -5.97 -0.47
N VAL A 30 2.18 -6.59 -0.66
CA VAL A 30 2.05 -8.02 -0.98
C VAL A 30 1.07 -8.14 -2.14
N ASP A 31 1.52 -8.68 -3.27
CA ASP A 31 0.63 -9.06 -4.35
C ASP A 31 -0.24 -10.27 -3.93
N ILE A 32 -1.55 -10.06 -3.84
CA ILE A 32 -2.53 -11.11 -3.52
C ILE A 32 -3.27 -11.61 -4.77
N SER A 33 -2.92 -11.10 -5.95
CA SER A 33 -3.56 -11.48 -7.22
C SER A 33 -2.95 -12.73 -7.87
N GLY A 34 -2.06 -13.43 -7.17
CA GLY A 34 -1.47 -14.68 -7.65
C GLY A 34 -0.53 -14.53 -8.85
N GLY A 35 0.04 -13.33 -9.07
CA GLY A 35 1.00 -13.07 -10.15
C GLY A 35 0.44 -12.27 -11.35
N CYS A 36 -0.84 -11.88 -11.32
CA CYS A 36 -1.43 -11.01 -12.34
C CYS A 36 -1.21 -9.51 -12.09
N GLY A 37 -0.74 -9.11 -10.90
CA GLY A 37 -0.54 -7.71 -10.52
C GLY A 37 -1.84 -6.89 -10.51
N ALA A 38 -2.99 -7.52 -10.26
CA ALA A 38 -4.30 -6.87 -10.29
C ALA A 38 -4.77 -6.37 -8.91
N MET A 39 -4.30 -7.00 -7.83
CA MET A 39 -4.67 -6.69 -6.44
C MET A 39 -3.47 -6.75 -5.51
N TYR A 40 -3.29 -5.70 -4.73
CA TYR A 40 -2.20 -5.59 -3.76
C TYR A 40 -2.76 -5.35 -2.37
N GLU A 41 -2.21 -6.05 -1.40
CA GLU A 41 -2.39 -5.78 0.03
C GLU A 41 -1.22 -4.89 0.48
N ILE A 42 -1.53 -3.67 0.92
CA ILE A 42 -0.55 -2.66 1.32
C ILE A 42 -0.75 -2.40 2.81
N HIS A 43 0.29 -2.65 3.60
CA HIS A 43 0.37 -2.29 5.00
C HIS A 43 1.35 -1.15 5.16
N ILE A 44 0.90 -0.07 5.79
CA ILE A 44 1.75 1.08 6.10
C ILE A 44 1.59 1.38 7.57
N GLU A 45 2.72 1.41 8.27
CA GLU A 45 2.84 1.83 9.66
C GLU A 45 3.59 3.16 9.69
N SER A 46 2.95 4.18 10.25
CA SER A 46 3.51 5.52 10.35
C SER A 46 3.01 6.22 11.60
N GLU A 47 3.88 6.99 12.25
CA GLU A 47 3.47 7.86 13.36
C GLU A 47 2.52 8.97 12.89
N ASP A 48 2.62 9.43 11.64
CA ASP A 48 1.68 10.40 11.06
C ASP A 48 0.24 9.88 11.05
N PHE A 49 0.05 8.55 11.01
CA PHE A 49 -1.29 7.96 11.06
C PHE A 49 -1.86 7.89 12.47
N LYS A 50 -1.01 7.87 13.51
CA LYS A 50 -1.47 7.91 14.91
C LYS A 50 -2.25 9.18 15.22
N GLU A 51 -1.87 10.30 14.59
CA GLU A 51 -2.49 11.61 14.81
C GLU A 51 -3.69 11.88 13.87
N LYS A 52 -3.91 11.02 12.86
CA LYS A 52 -4.96 11.21 11.84
C LYS A 52 -6.08 10.17 11.98
N ARG A 53 -7.32 10.57 11.71
CA ARG A 53 -8.46 9.64 11.67
C ARG A 53 -8.28 8.60 10.56
N THR A 54 -8.75 7.37 10.78
CA THR A 54 -8.68 6.24 9.82
C THR A 54 -9.14 6.62 8.41
N VAL A 55 -10.21 7.41 8.28
CA VAL A 55 -10.70 7.89 6.97
C VAL A 55 -9.70 8.81 6.27
N GLN A 56 -9.06 9.73 7.01
CA GLN A 56 -8.03 10.62 6.44
C GLN A 56 -6.80 9.83 5.99
N GLN A 57 -6.35 8.85 6.77
CA GLN A 57 -5.24 7.97 6.40
C GLN A 57 -5.54 7.27 5.05
N HIS A 58 -6.75 6.69 4.93
CA HIS A 58 -7.18 6.04 3.69
C HIS A 58 -7.33 7.04 2.55
N GLN A 59 -7.79 8.27 2.79
CA GLN A 59 -7.84 9.32 1.76
C GLN A 59 -6.44 9.69 1.26
N MET A 60 -5.47 9.86 2.16
CA MET A 60 -4.09 10.19 1.80
C MET A 60 -3.46 9.09 0.93
N VAL A 61 -3.61 7.82 1.34
CA VAL A 61 -3.11 6.68 0.56
C VAL A 61 -3.91 6.49 -0.74
N ASN A 62 -5.21 6.81 -0.75
CA ASN A 62 -6.03 6.75 -1.95
C ASN A 62 -5.68 7.82 -2.98
N GLN A 63 -5.20 8.99 -2.54
CA GLN A 63 -4.69 10.04 -3.42
C GLN A 63 -3.40 9.62 -4.12
N VAL A 64 -2.64 8.68 -3.56
CA VAL A 64 -1.46 8.13 -4.22
C VAL A 64 -1.89 7.25 -5.40
N ARG A 65 -1.58 7.72 -6.62
CA ARG A 65 -1.76 6.97 -7.86
C ARG A 65 -0.54 6.07 -8.09
N TRP A 66 -0.55 4.89 -7.48
CA TRP A 66 0.50 3.88 -7.67
C TRP A 66 0.14 2.84 -8.75
N ALA A 67 -1.15 2.68 -9.10
CA ALA A 67 -1.60 1.87 -10.23
C ALA A 67 -2.11 2.75 -11.37
N ARG A 68 -2.04 2.23 -12.61
CA ARG A 68 -2.57 2.87 -13.83
C ARG A 68 -4.10 2.86 -13.79
N GLY A 69 -4.69 3.72 -12.97
CA GLY A 69 -6.14 3.82 -12.75
C GLY A 69 -6.48 4.05 -11.28
N ARG A 70 -7.60 4.71 -10.99
CA ARG A 70 -8.16 4.72 -9.61
C ARG A 70 -8.57 3.28 -9.29
N PRO A 71 -7.97 2.63 -8.28
CA PRO A 71 -8.40 1.29 -7.92
C PRO A 71 -9.80 1.36 -7.35
N ARG A 72 -10.64 0.42 -7.78
CA ARG A 72 -12.02 0.33 -7.33
C ARG A 72 -12.06 -0.07 -5.85
N PRO A 73 -13.07 0.39 -5.09
CA PRO A 73 -13.34 -0.16 -3.76
C PRO A 73 -13.41 -1.69 -3.85
N GLY A 74 -12.56 -2.40 -3.10
CA GLY A 74 -12.50 -3.87 -3.10
C GLY A 74 -11.34 -4.51 -3.88
N GLN A 75 -10.61 -3.78 -4.74
CA GLN A 75 -9.45 -4.34 -5.47
C GLN A 75 -8.10 -4.16 -4.76
N ARG A 76 -8.08 -3.51 -3.59
CA ARG A 76 -6.88 -3.37 -2.76
C ARG A 76 -7.27 -3.40 -1.29
N ARG A 77 -6.45 -4.06 -0.47
CA ARG A 77 -6.62 -4.04 0.98
C ARG A 77 -5.55 -3.12 1.57
N LEU A 78 -5.99 -1.99 2.10
CA LEU A 78 -5.12 -1.06 2.82
C LEU A 78 -5.25 -1.37 4.31
N ARG A 79 -4.13 -1.66 4.98
CA ARG A 79 -4.05 -1.67 6.44
C ARG A 79 -3.13 -0.55 6.87
N LEU A 80 -3.71 0.47 7.48
CA LEU A 80 -2.98 1.63 7.98
C LEU A 80 -3.02 1.57 9.49
N GLY A 81 -1.85 1.62 10.11
CA GLY A 81 -1.68 1.53 11.55
C GLY A 81 -0.69 2.58 12.07
N PRO A 82 -0.82 2.97 13.34
CA PRO A 82 0.27 3.67 14.02
C PRO A 82 1.50 2.74 14.10
N ALA A 83 2.70 3.29 13.91
CA ALA A 83 3.92 2.55 14.21
C ALA A 83 3.96 2.19 15.72
N PRO A 84 4.48 1.00 16.08
CA PRO A 84 4.65 0.60 17.48
C PRO A 84 5.62 1.51 18.24
#